data_AF-A0A1V8UPW0-F1
#
_entry.id   AF-A0A1V8UPW0-F1
#
_cell.length_a   1.000
_cell.length_b   1.000
_cell.length_c   1.000
_cell.angle_alpha   90.00
_cell.angle_beta   90.00
_cell.angle_gamma   90.00
#
_symmetry.space_group_name_H-M   'P 1'
#
loop_
_entity.id
_entity.type
_entity.pdbx_description
1 polymer ?
#
loop_
_entity_poly.entity_id
_entity_poly.type
_entity_poly.pdbx_seq_one_letter_code
_entity_poly.pdbx_strand_id
1 'polypeptide(L)' 'MAPVSFWTAPTTYIHWAARAKPAIFWSIVIGCMGPLTLIVVPPLRERLGDPMRSQIPLTYPIPRGRRQIPSGYDD' A
#
# COMPACT_ATOMS: atom_id res chain seq x y z
N MET A 1 34.84 -3.85 13.58
CA MET A 1 34.66 -2.57 12.84
C MET A 1 34.31 -2.88 11.38
N ALA A 2 33.64 -1.99 10.65
CA ALA A 2 33.35 -2.25 9.22
C ALA A 2 34.67 -2.23 8.41
N PRO A 3 34.87 -3.16 7.45
CA PRO A 3 36.12 -3.23 6.69
C PRO A 3 36.30 -2.07 5.71
N VAL A 4 35.19 -1.45 5.28
CA VAL A 4 35.14 -0.34 4.32
C VAL A 4 34.01 0.60 4.73
N SER A 5 34.07 1.86 4.29
CA SER A 5 32.94 2.77 4.41
C SER A 5 31.91 2.49 3.30
N PHE A 6 30.66 2.88 3.53
CA PHE A 6 29.59 2.70 2.53
C PHE A 6 29.89 3.45 1.23
N TRP A 7 30.46 4.66 1.32
CA TRP A 7 30.73 5.52 0.17
C TRP A 7 31.91 5.07 -0.69
N THR A 8 32.84 4.26 -0.15
CA THR A 8 33.97 3.75 -0.94
C THR A 8 33.66 2.42 -1.62
N ALA A 9 32.94 1.52 -0.94
CA ALA A 9 32.61 0.20 -1.45
C ALA A 9 31.24 -0.28 -0.92
N PRO A 10 30.13 0.21 -1.50
CA PRO A 10 28.78 -0.01 -0.96
C PRO A 10 28.36 -1.49 -0.98
N THR A 11 28.71 -2.24 -2.02
CA THR A 11 28.37 -3.67 -2.14
C THR A 11 29.07 -4.50 -1.07
N THR A 12 30.37 -4.26 -0.85
CA THR A 12 31.15 -4.90 0.21
C THR A 12 30.62 -4.53 1.59
N TYR A 13 30.25 -3.27 1.81
CA TYR A 13 29.63 -2.83 3.07
C TYR A 13 28.31 -3.54 3.34
N ILE A 14 27.42 -3.62 2.35
CA ILE A 14 26.12 -4.31 2.46
C ILE A 14 26.32 -5.79 2.77
N HIS A 15 27.22 -6.47 2.04
CA HIS A 15 27.51 -7.88 2.26
C HIS A 15 28.08 -8.14 3.67
N TRP A 16 28.91 -7.24 4.19
CA TRP A 16 29.36 -7.28 5.58
C TRP A 16 28.23 -7.01 6.56
N ALA A 17 27.43 -5.97 6.35
CA ALA A 17 26.34 -5.56 7.24
C ALA A 17 25.30 -6.68 7.41
N ALA A 18 24.98 -7.40 6.33
CA ALA A 18 24.05 -8.53 6.36
C ALA A 18 24.50 -9.67 7.28
N ARG A 19 25.81 -9.95 7.38
CA ARG A 19 26.37 -11.03 8.22
C ARG A 19 26.80 -10.57 9.61
N ALA A 20 27.41 -9.39 9.72
CA ALA A 20 27.98 -8.88 10.97
C ALA A 20 26.97 -8.13 11.85
N LYS A 21 25.94 -7.52 11.24
CA LYS A 21 24.89 -6.77 11.95
C LYS A 21 23.50 -7.12 11.39
N PRO A 22 23.09 -8.41 11.46
CA PRO A 22 21.90 -8.90 10.77
C PRO A 22 20.62 -8.19 11.24
N ALA A 23 20.47 -7.94 12.54
CA ALA A 23 19.28 -7.30 13.10
C ALA A 23 19.04 -5.91 12.48
N ILE A 24 20.07 -5.08 12.39
CA ILE A 24 19.95 -3.73 11.83
C ILE A 24 19.70 -3.79 10.33
N PHE A 25 20.51 -4.58 9.61
CA PHE A 25 20.42 -4.67 8.16
C PHE A 25 19.03 -5.14 7.70
N TRP A 26 18.55 -6.26 8.23
CA TRP A 26 17.26 -6.81 7.83
C TRP A 26 16.06 -6.03 8.34
N SER A 27 16.17 -5.33 9.47
CA SER A 27 15.11 -4.40 9.91
C SER A 27 14.90 -3.27 8.90
N ILE A 28 15.99 -2.71 8.35
CA ILE A 28 15.90 -1.68 7.30
C ILE A 28 15.29 -2.26 6.03
N VAL A 29 15.77 -3.43 5.58
CA VAL A 29 15.25 -4.08 4.36
C VAL A 29 13.75 -4.33 4.48
N ILE A 30 13.30 -4.99 5.54
CA ILE A 30 11.88 -5.31 5.76
C ILE A 30 11.06 -4.03 5.96
N GLY A 31 11.59 -3.06 6.73
CA GLY A 31 10.95 -1.77 6.95
C GLY A 31 10.74 -0.99 5.65
N CYS A 32 11.71 -1.00 4.73
CA CYS A 32 11.60 -0.37 3.42
C CYS A 32 10.67 -1.13 2.46
N MET A 33 10.57 -2.47 2.57
CA MET A 33 9.67 -3.26 1.74
C MET A 33 8.20 -2.87 1.92
N GLY A 34 7.78 -2.46 3.12
CA GLY A 34 6.41 -1.98 3.37
C GLY A 34 5.99 -0.83 2.45
N PRO A 35 6.60 0.36 2.56
CA PRO A 35 6.30 1.50 1.67
C PRO A 35 6.50 1.20 0.19
N LEU A 36 7.51 0.40 -0.17
CA LEU A 36 7.73 -0.01 -1.57
C LEU A 36 6.54 -0.79 -2.11
N THR A 37 6.02 -1.76 -1.35
CA THR A 37 4.85 -2.54 -1.79
C THR A 37 3.60 -1.68 -1.91
N LEU A 38 3.40 -0.66 -1.06
CA LEU A 38 2.27 0.27 -1.18
C LEU A 38 2.30 1.08 -2.48
N ILE A 39 3.48 1.36 -3.03
CA ILE A 39 3.62 2.11 -4.29
C ILE A 39 3.53 1.16 -5.50
N VAL A 40 4.17 -0.01 -5.42
CA VAL A 40 4.32 -0.91 -6.57
C VAL A 40 3.11 -1.82 -6.76
N VAL A 41 2.50 -2.32 -5.68
CA VAL A 41 1.47 -3.36 -5.76
C VAL A 41 0.13 -2.84 -6.30
N PRO A 42 -0.41 -1.67 -5.90
CA PRO A 42 -1.71 -1.21 -6.39
C PRO A 42 -1.80 -1.08 -7.93
N PRO A 43 -0.88 -0.37 -8.63
CA PRO A 43 -0.98 -0.26 -10.08
C PRO A 43 -0.75 -1.61 -10.80
N LEU A 44 0.04 -2.51 -10.20
CA LEU A 44 0.21 -3.85 -10.74
C LEU A 44 -1.08 -4.67 -10.63
N ARG A 45 -1.76 -4.59 -9.47
CA ARG A 45 -3.02 -5.29 -9.20
C ARG A 45 -4.15 -4.82 -10.14
N GLU A 46 -4.23 -3.52 -10.40
CA GLU A 46 -5.18 -2.96 -11.37
C GLU A 46 -4.94 -3.50 -12.78
N ARG A 47 -3.67 -3.61 -13.20
CA ARG A 47 -3.29 -4.17 -14.52
C ARG A 47 -3.57 -5.67 -14.65
N LEU A 48 -3.56 -6.40 -13.54
CA LEU A 48 -3.87 -7.83 -13.47
C LEU A 48 -5.37 -8.11 -13.37
N GLY A 49 -6.22 -7.08 -13.44
CA GLY A 49 -7.68 -7.23 -13.45
C GLY A 49 -8.35 -7.19 -12.09
N ASP A 50 -7.65 -6.75 -11.03
CA ASP A 50 -8.25 -6.49 -9.71
C ASP A 50 -8.26 -4.97 -9.44
N PRO A 51 -9.27 -4.25 -9.99
CA PRO A 51 -9.41 -2.81 -9.84
C PRO A 51 -9.88 -2.42 -8.43
N MET A 52 -9.77 -1.13 -8.12
CA MET A 52 -10.32 -0.56 -6.88
C MET A 52 -11.82 -0.87 -6.78
N ARG A 53 -12.22 -1.48 -5.65
CA ARG A 53 -13.64 -1.77 -5.37
C ARG A 53 -14.40 -0.46 -5.15
N SER A 54 -15.65 -0.41 -5.63
CA SER A 54 -16.53 0.72 -5.37
C SER A 54 -16.82 0.86 -3.89
N GLN A 55 -16.93 2.10 -3.40
CA GLN A 55 -17.30 2.37 -2.02
C GLN A 55 -18.72 1.89 -1.72
N ILE A 56 -18.89 1.14 -0.62
CA ILE A 56 -20.21 0.74 -0.13
C ILE A 56 -20.97 1.96 0.43
N PRO A 57 -22.31 2.00 0.33
CA PRO A 57 -23.09 3.05 0.97
C PRO A 57 -22.94 2.96 2.49
N LEU A 58 -22.48 4.07 3.10
CA LEU A 58 -22.34 4.19 4.56
C LEU A 58 -23.61 4.70 5.25
N THR A 59 -24.58 5.14 4.46
CA THR A 59 -25.87 5.68 4.89
C THR A 59 -26.95 5.20 3.94
N TYR A 60 -28.21 5.34 4.33
CA TYR A 60 -29.33 5.02 3.47
C TYR A 60 -29.21 5.82 2.16
N PRO A 61 -29.25 5.16 0.99
CA PRO A 61 -29.03 5.82 -0.29
C PRO A 61 -30.28 6.63 -0.66
N ILE A 62 -30.34 7.87 -0.20
CA ILE A 62 -31.40 8.80 -0.56
C ILE A 62 -31.16 9.27 -2.01
N PRO A 63 -32.08 9.00 -2.94
CA PRO A 63 -31.96 9.48 -4.31
C PRO A 63 -31.85 11.01 -4.33
N ARG A 64 -30.96 11.54 -5.16
CA ARG A 64 -30.85 12.99 -5.37
C ARG A 64 -32.03 13.45 -6.21
N GLY A 65 -32.63 14.58 -5.86
CA GLY A 65 -33.66 15.24 -6.67
C GLY A 65 -34.94 15.54 -5.92
N ARG A 66 -35.93 16.05 -6.64
CA ARG A 66 -37.23 16.41 -6.08
C ARG A 66 -38.04 15.15 -5.77
N ARG A 67 -38.76 15.18 -4.64
CA ARG A 67 -39.72 14.13 -4.27
C ARG A 67 -40.73 13.92 -5.41
N GLN A 68 -40.92 12.65 -5.78
CA GLN A 68 -42.05 12.21 -6.60
C GLN A 68 -43.13 11.72 -5.64
N ILE A 69 -44.35 12.25 -5.76
CA ILE A 69 -45.47 11.86 -4.90
C ILE A 69 -46.09 10.58 -5.49
N PRO A 70 -46.06 9.45 -4.79
CA PRO A 70 -46.69 8.22 -5.27
C PRO A 70 -48.22 8.33 -5.17
N SER A 71 -48.95 7.75 -6.11
CA SER A 71 -50.40 7.58 -6.07
C SER A 71 -50.78 6.16 -5.64
N GLY A 72 -51.94 5.96 -5.00
CA GLY A 72 -52.48 4.61 -4.71
C GLY A 72 -52.19 4.05 -3.31
N TYR A 73 -51.80 4.93 -2.38
CA TYR A 73 -51.72 4.66 -0.94
C TYR A 73 -52.53 5.69 -0.13
N ASP A 74 -53.55 6.26 -0.77
CA ASP A 74 -54.54 7.10 -0.09
C ASP A 74 -55.49 6.17 0.71
N ASP A 75 -55.98 6.62 1.87
CA ASP A 75 -56.83 5.83 2.80
C ASP A 75 -58.10 5.25 2.16
#